data_AF-A0AAN6TPY8-F1
#
_entry.id   AF-A0AAN6TPY8-F1
#
_cell.length_a   1.000
_cell.length_b   1.000
_cell.length_c   1.000
_cell.angle_alpha   90.00
_cell.angle_beta   90.00
_cell.angle_gamma   90.00
#
_symmetry.space_group_name_H-M   'P 1'
#
loop_
_entity.id
_entity.type
_entity.pdbx_description
1 polymer ?
#
loop_
_entity_poly.entity_id
_entity_poly.type
_entity_poly.pdbx_seq_one_letter_code
_entity_poly.pdbx_strand_id
1 'polypeptide(L)'
;MEPFVHLPQHRVVICKRCRFACVANEVPAHLRTRHADVPVAERHATARAVQQLPDIIRTQEDLAGFEFPPPTAEAILFLGPPRPDGLKCRVCPYVVCHPKKIQEHARKVHGWHNPQRSGRPSAGSGPPSPYDEELP
;
A
#
# COMPACT_ATOMS: atom_id res chain seq x y z
N MET A 1 11.37 7.00 -21.57
CA MET A 1 10.29 7.33 -20.61
C MET A 1 10.84 7.35 -19.19
N GLU A 2 12.03 7.92 -18.95
CA GLU A 2 12.66 7.81 -17.63
C GLU A 2 11.80 8.45 -16.53
N PRO A 3 11.72 7.85 -15.32
CA PRO A 3 12.42 6.64 -14.85
C PRO A 3 11.65 5.32 -15.09
N PHE A 4 10.65 5.30 -15.96
CA PHE A 4 9.78 4.15 -16.20
C PHE A 4 10.25 3.26 -17.36
N VAL A 5 10.01 1.97 -17.20
CA VAL A 5 10.10 0.95 -18.26
C VAL A 5 8.75 0.27 -18.41
N HIS A 6 8.32 0.02 -19.65
CA HIS A 6 7.10 -0.74 -19.92
C HIS A 6 7.39 -2.23 -19.75
N LEU A 7 6.48 -2.95 -19.10
CA LEU A 7 6.49 -4.40 -18.97
C LEU A 7 5.26 -4.95 -19.73
N PRO A 8 5.39 -5.24 -21.04
CA PRO A 8 4.25 -5.60 -21.88
C PRO A 8 3.51 -6.85 -21.41
N GLN A 9 4.23 -7.84 -20.87
CA GLN A 9 3.65 -9.11 -20.40
C GLN A 9 2.60 -8.89 -19.31
N HIS A 10 2.81 -7.89 -18.45
CA HIS A 10 1.91 -7.52 -17.37
C HIS A 10 1.16 -6.21 -17.65
N ARG A 11 1.38 -5.58 -18.81
CA ARG A 11 0.67 -4.38 -19.26
C ARG A 11 0.75 -3.23 -18.24
N VAL A 12 1.87 -3.12 -17.53
CA VAL A 12 2.14 -2.09 -16.50
C VAL A 12 3.50 -1.45 -16.74
N VAL A 13 3.78 -0.34 -16.07
CA VAL A 13 5.12 0.28 -16.08
C VAL A 13 5.81 0.13 -14.73
N ILE A 14 7.13 -0.07 -14.75
CA ILE A 14 7.95 -0.13 -13.53
C ILE A 14 8.78 1.13 -13.42
N CYS A 15 8.70 1.80 -12.26
CA CYS A 15 9.63 2.86 -11.92
C CYS A 15 10.97 2.24 -11.46
N LYS A 16 12.05 2.43 -12.22
CA LYS A 16 13.36 1.85 -11.90
C LYS A 16 14.00 2.41 -10.62
N ARG A 17 13.69 3.68 -10.29
CA ARG A 17 14.19 4.35 -9.08
C ARG A 17 13.47 3.87 -7.82
N CYS A 18 12.14 3.76 -7.88
CA CYS A 18 11.32 3.31 -6.74
C CYS A 18 11.17 1.79 -6.65
N ARG A 19 11.53 1.07 -7.72
CA ARG A 19 11.43 -0.38 -7.87
C ARG A 19 10.01 -0.93 -7.63
N PHE A 20 9.01 -0.24 -8.19
CA PHE A 20 7.59 -0.53 -8.01
C PHE A 20 6.83 -0.36 -9.33
N ALA A 21 5.81 -1.20 -9.56
CA ALA A 21 4.95 -1.14 -10.73
C ALA A 21 3.77 -0.19 -10.52
N CYS A 22 3.41 0.59 -11.53
CA CYS A 22 2.29 1.53 -11.51
C CYS A 22 1.35 1.27 -12.70
N VAL A 23 0.06 1.52 -12.50
CA VAL A 23 -0.89 1.67 -13.61
C VAL A 23 -0.73 3.05 -14.23
N ALA A 24 -1.17 3.23 -15.49
CA ALA A 24 -0.87 4.44 -16.25
C ALA A 24 -1.36 5.73 -15.57
N ASN A 25 -2.52 5.71 -14.91
CA ASN A 25 -3.10 6.89 -14.27
C ASN A 25 -2.41 7.29 -12.96
N GLU A 26 -1.61 6.40 -12.36
CA GLU A 26 -0.84 6.70 -11.16
C GLU A 26 0.47 7.41 -11.45
N VAL A 27 1.00 7.25 -12.66
CA VAL A 27 2.30 7.80 -13.08
C VAL A 27 2.44 9.31 -12.83
N PRO A 28 1.46 10.17 -13.17
CA PRO A 28 1.55 11.60 -12.86
C PRO A 28 1.68 11.89 -11.35
N ALA A 29 0.88 11.20 -10.53
CA ALA A 29 0.89 11.37 -9.08
C ALA A 29 2.19 10.83 -8.46
N HIS A 30 2.69 9.69 -8.96
CA HIS A 30 3.97 9.10 -8.58
C HIS A 30 5.13 10.04 -8.90
N LEU A 31 5.21 10.56 -10.13
CA LEU A 31 6.23 11.53 -10.54
C LEU A 31 6.18 12.81 -9.69
N ARG A 32 4.99 13.28 -9.34
CA ARG A 32 4.81 14.45 -8.49
C ARG A 32 5.37 14.25 -7.07
N THR A 33 5.12 13.07 -6.49
CA THR A 33 5.38 12.79 -5.07
C THR A 33 6.73 12.15 -4.79
N ARG A 34 7.26 11.35 -5.72
CA ARG A 34 8.50 10.57 -5.57
C ARG A 34 9.66 11.10 -6.40
N HIS A 35 9.37 11.90 -7.42
CA HIS A 35 10.36 12.46 -8.34
C HIS A 35 10.20 13.98 -8.47
N ALA A 36 10.09 14.67 -7.34
CA ALA A 36 9.98 16.13 -7.31
C ALA A 36 11.24 16.85 -7.83
N ASP A 37 12.36 16.14 -7.84
CA ASP A 37 13.64 16.54 -8.44
C ASP A 37 13.61 16.60 -9.97
N VAL A 38 12.67 15.90 -10.62
CA VAL A 38 12.55 15.89 -12.08
C VAL A 38 11.77 17.13 -12.54
N PRO A 39 12.27 17.88 -13.55
CA PRO A 39 11.58 19.04 -14.09
C PRO A 39 10.12 18.75 -14.48
N VAL A 40 9.23 19.73 -14.23
CA VAL A 40 7.78 19.59 -14.50
C VAL A 40 7.52 19.20 -15.95
N ALA A 41 8.20 19.84 -16.91
CA ALA A 41 8.04 19.55 -18.34
C ALA A 41 8.38 18.08 -18.68
N GLU A 42 9.45 17.55 -18.10
CA GLU A 42 9.88 16.16 -18.30
C GLU A 42 8.91 15.18 -17.65
N ARG A 43 8.40 15.49 -16.44
CA ARG A 43 7.35 14.68 -15.81
C ARG A 43 6.09 14.59 -16.66
N HIS A 44 5.65 15.71 -17.24
CA HIS A 44 4.52 15.70 -18.15
C HIS A 44 4.80 14.92 -19.43
N ALA A 45 6.01 15.02 -20.00
CA ALA A 45 6.39 14.25 -21.17
C ALA A 45 6.39 12.74 -20.89
N THR A 46 6.98 12.30 -19.79
CA THR A 46 6.96 10.90 -19.35
C THR A 46 5.54 10.41 -19.10
N ALA A 47 4.71 11.18 -18.39
CA ALA A 47 3.31 10.81 -18.16
C ALA A 47 2.52 10.66 -19.47
N ARG A 48 2.69 11.57 -20.43
CA ARG A 48 2.06 11.47 -21.75
C ARG A 48 2.55 10.24 -22.52
N ALA A 49 3.85 9.97 -22.51
CA ALA A 49 4.41 8.80 -23.18
C ALA A 49 3.84 7.49 -22.62
N VAL A 50 3.68 7.37 -21.30
CA VAL A 50 3.08 6.19 -20.68
C VAL A 50 1.59 6.06 -21.04
N GLN A 51 0.84 7.16 -21.08
CA GLN A 51 -0.58 7.16 -21.44
C GLN A 51 -0.84 6.75 -22.91
N GLN A 52 0.17 6.90 -23.78
CA GLN A 52 0.11 6.50 -25.18
C GLN A 52 0.51 5.04 -25.42
N LEU A 53 0.95 4.30 -24.39
CA LEU A 53 1.31 2.90 -24.56
C LEU A 53 0.07 2.06 -24.92
N PRO A 54 0.15 1.21 -25.96
CA PRO A 54 -0.94 0.31 -26.31
C PRO A 54 -1.15 -0.72 -25.21
N ASP A 55 -2.40 -1.13 -25.01
CA ASP A 55 -2.85 -2.16 -24.08
C ASP A 55 -2.46 -1.99 -22.61
N ILE A 56 -1.93 -0.84 -22.20
CA ILE A 56 -1.56 -0.59 -20.79
C ILE A 56 -2.80 -0.54 -19.87
N ILE A 57 -2.67 -1.12 -18.68
CA ILE A 57 -3.66 -1.04 -17.61
C ILE A 57 -3.70 0.40 -17.08
N ARG A 58 -4.89 1.01 -17.07
CA ARG A 58 -5.03 2.44 -16.77
C ARG A 58 -5.36 2.69 -15.32
N THR A 59 -6.28 1.92 -14.75
CA THR A 59 -6.77 2.11 -13.37
C THR A 59 -6.49 0.91 -12.48
N GLN A 60 -6.72 1.07 -11.17
CA GLN A 60 -6.64 -0.04 -10.22
C GLN A 60 -7.81 -1.02 -10.40
N GLU A 61 -8.97 -0.54 -10.86
CA GLU A 61 -10.13 -1.39 -11.15
C GLU A 61 -9.86 -2.33 -12.35
N ASP A 62 -9.08 -1.86 -13.33
CA ASP A 62 -8.65 -2.67 -14.48
C ASP A 62 -7.74 -3.86 -14.07
N LEU A 63 -7.22 -3.86 -12.84
CA LEU A 63 -6.42 -4.98 -12.30
C LEU A 63 -7.28 -6.16 -11.81
N ALA A 64 -8.61 -6.07 -11.86
CA ALA A 64 -9.47 -7.16 -11.39
C ALA A 64 -9.19 -8.51 -12.08
N GLY A 65 -8.73 -8.49 -13.33
CA GLY A 65 -8.30 -9.66 -14.10
C GLY A 65 -6.78 -9.83 -14.22
N PHE A 66 -5.99 -9.16 -13.37
CA PHE A 66 -4.54 -9.22 -13.45
C PHE A 66 -4.01 -10.59 -13.01
N GLU A 67 -3.29 -11.26 -13.90
CA GLU A 67 -2.61 -12.52 -13.60
C GLU A 67 -1.28 -12.25 -12.93
N PHE A 68 -1.20 -12.59 -11.64
CA PHE A 68 0.05 -12.53 -10.90
C PHE A 68 0.98 -13.68 -11.34
N PRO A 69 2.29 -13.42 -11.49
CA PRO A 69 3.24 -14.48 -11.80
C PRO A 69 3.24 -15.54 -10.68
N PRO A 70 3.43 -16.82 -11.02
CA PRO A 70 3.49 -17.89 -10.01
C PRO A 70 4.69 -17.68 -9.06
N PRO A 71 4.68 -18.25 -7.85
CA PRO A 71 5.77 -18.10 -6.88
C PRO A 71 7.14 -18.61 -7.36
N THR A 72 7.14 -19.49 -8.37
CA THR A 72 8.33 -20.07 -9.00
C THR A 72 8.86 -19.25 -10.18
N ALA A 73 8.17 -18.19 -10.59
CA ALA A 73 8.61 -17.34 -11.67
C ALA A 73 9.92 -16.62 -11.31
N GLU A 74 10.73 -16.36 -12.32
CA GLU A 74 11.91 -15.51 -12.16
C GLU A 74 11.52 -14.10 -11.69
N ALA A 75 12.44 -13.48 -10.96
CA ALA A 75 12.23 -12.12 -10.48
C ALA A 75 12.07 -11.15 -11.67
N ILE A 76 10.96 -10.42 -11.69
CA ILE A 76 10.72 -9.38 -12.69
C ILE A 76 11.79 -8.29 -12.53
N LEU A 77 12.50 -8.00 -13.62
CA LEU A 77 13.56 -6.98 -13.64
C LEU A 77 13.06 -5.63 -13.15
N PHE A 78 13.91 -4.92 -12.41
CA PHE A 78 13.67 -3.60 -11.81
C PHE A 78 12.63 -3.52 -10.69
N LEU A 79 11.83 -4.57 -10.45
CA LEU A 79 11.02 -4.64 -9.23
C LEU A 79 11.92 -4.86 -8.00
N GLY A 80 11.46 -4.33 -6.88
CA GLY A 80 12.09 -4.57 -5.59
C GLY A 80 11.84 -6.00 -5.14
N PRO A 81 12.65 -6.53 -4.21
CA PRO A 81 12.37 -7.81 -3.59
C PRO A 81 10.99 -7.78 -2.91
N PRO A 82 10.31 -8.94 -2.79
CA PRO A 82 9.08 -9.05 -2.02
C PRO A 82 9.27 -8.48 -0.61
N ARG A 83 8.28 -7.75 -0.15
CA ARG A 83 8.29 -7.18 1.20
C ARG A 83 7.87 -8.24 2.23
N PRO A 84 8.65 -8.49 3.29
CA PRO A 84 8.33 -9.53 4.28
C PRO A 84 7.21 -9.10 5.24
N ASP A 85 6.91 -7.80 5.33
CA ASP A 85 5.97 -7.20 6.28
C ASP A 85 4.54 -7.06 5.73
N GLY A 86 4.20 -7.79 4.67
CA GLY A 86 2.86 -7.77 4.07
C GLY A 86 1.79 -8.34 5.00
N LEU A 87 0.78 -7.56 5.34
CA LEU A 87 -0.40 -8.00 6.09
C LEU A 87 -1.56 -8.20 5.11
N LYS A 88 -1.98 -9.46 4.93
CA LYS A 88 -3.15 -9.82 4.11
C LYS A 88 -4.43 -9.75 4.93
N CYS A 89 -5.48 -9.18 4.36
CA CYS A 89 -6.82 -9.22 4.94
C CYS A 89 -7.31 -10.67 5.01
N ARG A 90 -8.02 -11.03 6.08
CA ARG A 90 -8.53 -12.39 6.26
C ARG A 90 -9.80 -12.68 5.43
N VAL A 91 -10.46 -11.64 4.92
CA VAL A 91 -11.77 -11.76 4.24
C VAL A 91 -11.65 -11.55 2.74
N CYS A 92 -10.71 -10.71 2.28
CA CYS A 92 -10.53 -10.38 0.87
C CYS A 92 -9.05 -10.36 0.45
N PRO A 93 -8.74 -10.23 -0.85
CA PRO A 93 -7.36 -10.21 -1.35
C PRO A 93 -6.51 -8.97 -0.96
N TYR A 94 -7.05 -8.00 -0.22
CA TYR A 94 -6.33 -6.76 0.12
C TYR A 94 -5.08 -7.03 0.98
N VAL A 95 -3.93 -6.44 0.59
CA VAL A 95 -2.65 -6.56 1.31
C VAL A 95 -2.05 -5.18 1.56
N VAL A 96 -1.53 -4.93 2.75
CA VAL A 96 -0.81 -3.70 3.09
C VAL A 96 0.26 -3.97 4.14
N CYS A 97 1.36 -3.21 4.15
CA CYS A 97 2.43 -3.42 5.14
C CYS A 97 2.18 -2.70 6.48
N HIS A 98 1.17 -1.84 6.58
CA HIS A 98 0.96 -1.01 7.77
C HIS A 98 -0.23 -1.51 8.61
N PRO A 99 -0.02 -1.90 9.89
CA PRO A 99 -1.09 -2.39 10.78
C PRO A 99 -2.31 -1.47 10.88
N LYS A 100 -2.07 -0.16 11.07
CA LYS A 100 -3.15 0.85 11.05
C LYS A 100 -4.01 0.81 9.79
N LYS A 101 -3.41 0.60 8.60
CA LYS A 101 -4.15 0.54 7.34
C LYS A 101 -4.96 -0.74 7.20
N ILE A 102 -4.44 -1.91 7.63
CA ILE A 102 -5.22 -3.16 7.56
C ILE A 102 -6.41 -3.11 8.54
N GLN A 103 -6.25 -2.49 9.71
CA GLN A 103 -7.34 -2.26 10.67
C GLN A 103 -8.38 -1.26 10.15
N GLU A 104 -7.93 -0.18 9.50
CA GLU A 104 -8.83 0.77 8.83
C GLU A 104 -9.63 0.11 7.71
N HIS A 105 -8.98 -0.69 6.88
CA HIS A 105 -9.63 -1.50 5.85
C HIS A 105 -10.68 -2.44 6.46
N ALA A 106 -10.32 -3.21 7.49
CA ALA A 106 -11.24 -4.13 8.16
C ALA A 106 -12.48 -3.40 8.71
N ARG A 107 -12.31 -2.22 9.32
CA ARG A 107 -13.43 -1.39 9.80
C ARG A 107 -14.32 -0.87 8.67
N LYS A 108 -13.73 -0.28 7.64
CA LYS A 108 -14.47 0.42 6.57
C LYS A 108 -15.12 -0.52 5.56
N VAL A 109 -14.43 -1.61 5.19
CA VAL A 109 -14.86 -2.53 4.12
C VAL A 109 -15.61 -3.72 4.67
N HIS A 110 -15.26 -4.20 5.86
CA HIS A 110 -15.86 -5.40 6.46
C HIS A 110 -16.67 -5.10 7.73
N GLY A 111 -16.83 -3.84 8.12
CA GLY A 111 -17.56 -3.46 9.33
C GLY A 111 -16.96 -4.04 10.61
N TRP A 112 -15.67 -4.41 10.60
CA TRP A 112 -15.06 -5.07 11.75
C TRP A 112 -14.95 -4.09 12.93
N HIS A 113 -15.55 -4.44 14.07
CA HIS A 113 -15.39 -3.71 15.32
C HIS A 113 -14.48 -4.48 16.27
N ASN A 114 -13.60 -3.77 16.98
CA ASN A 114 -12.74 -4.40 17.97
C ASN A 114 -13.59 -4.91 19.16
N PRO A 115 -13.63 -6.22 19.44
CA PRO A 115 -14.39 -6.75 20.57
C PRO A 115 -13.78 -6.35 21.93
N GLN A 116 -12.48 -6.04 21.99
CA GLN A 116 -11.88 -5.47 23.18
C GLN A 116 -12.24 -3.98 23.27
N ARG A 117 -13.08 -3.62 24.24
CA ARG A 117 -13.33 -2.23 24.62
C ARG A 117 -12.03 -1.59 25.10
N SER A 118 -11.85 -0.30 24.86
CA SER A 118 -10.72 0.49 25.35
C SER A 118 -10.55 0.30 26.86
N GLY A 119 -9.58 -0.51 27.26
CA GLY A 119 -9.25 -0.77 28.65
C GLY A 119 -8.34 0.33 29.18
N ARG A 120 -8.91 1.44 29.63
CA ARG A 120 -8.37 2.10 30.83
C ARG A 120 -9.26 1.62 31.96
N PRO A 121 -8.74 0.90 32.98
CA PRO A 121 -9.48 0.75 34.22
C PRO A 121 -9.91 2.16 34.64
N SER A 122 -11.21 2.38 34.82
CA SER A 122 -11.68 3.58 35.52
C SER A 122 -10.89 3.66 36.82
N ALA A 123 -10.22 4.78 37.08
CA ALA A 123 -9.54 4.99 38.36
C ALA A 123 -10.58 4.72 39.47
N GLY A 124 -10.44 3.59 40.17
CA GLY A 124 -11.44 3.15 41.15
C GLY A 124 -11.64 1.63 41.26
N SER A 125 -11.13 0.80 40.34
CA SER A 125 -11.24 -0.67 40.44
C SER A 125 -9.94 -1.36 40.86
N GLY A 126 -9.17 -0.71 41.74
CA GLY A 126 -8.10 -1.39 42.49
C GLY A 126 -8.62 -1.77 43.88
N PRO A 127 -8.21 -2.92 44.45
CA PRO A 127 -8.52 -3.20 45.85
C PRO A 127 -7.95 -2.07 46.73
N PRO A 128 -8.63 -1.69 47.83
CA PRO A 128 -8.15 -0.64 48.73
C PRO A 128 -6.75 -0.99 49.24
N SER A 129 -5.90 0.04 49.30
CA SER A 129 -4.54 -0.08 49.83
C SER A 129 -4.60 -0.45 51.30
N PRO A 130 -3.85 -1.46 51.77
CA PRO A 130 -3.89 -1.90 53.17
C PRO A 130 -3.19 -0.92 54.15
N TYR A 131 -2.93 0.31 53.74
CA TYR A 131 -2.17 1.31 54.51
C TYR A 131 -2.99 2.58 54.85
N ASP A 132 -4.32 2.55 54.66
CA ASP A 132 -5.22 3.68 54.98
C ASP A 132 -5.85 3.56 56.39
N GLU A 133 -5.13 2.99 57.35
CA GLU A 133 -5.48 3.07 58.77
C GLU A 133 -4.24 3.52 59.55
N GLU A 134 -4.45 4.44 60.48
CA GLU A 134 -3.49 5.12 61.36
C GLU A 134 -2.91 6.45 60.82
N LEU A 135 -3.59 7.54 61.19
CA LEU A 135 -3.03 8.52 62.14
C LEU A 135 -4.18 9.30 62.82
N PRO A 136 -4.01 9.65 64.11
CA PRO A 136 -5.10 9.98 65.06
C PRO A 136 -5.74 11.35 64.88
#